data_AF-A0AA39Z631-F1
#
_entry.id   AF-A0AA39Z631-F1
#
_cell.length_a   1.000
_cell.length_b   1.000
_cell.length_c   1.000
_cell.angle_alpha   90.00
_cell.angle_beta   90.00
_cell.angle_gamma   90.00
#
_symmetry.space_group_name_H-M   'P 1'
#
loop_
_entity.id
_entity.type
_entity.pdbx_description
1 polymer ?
#
loop_
_entity_poly.entity_id
_entity_poly.type
_entity_poly.pdbx_seq_one_letter_code
_entity_poly.pdbx_strand_id
1 'polypeptide(L)'
;MSSNVGSRNIYEAGDQRNYAQSELNTGAERFHEGQVHSHQALDSKDERSIANKLAREEKRKHEPVPKDIEQIQYEKDATLPARAHGNEPSRGAELDQQLREEDEQMLKKKGAWGSKQ
;
A
#
# COMPACT_ATOMS: atom_id res chain seq x y z
N MET A 1 23.34 -40.37 -19.84
CA MET A 1 22.83 -41.68 -19.39
C MET A 1 21.34 -41.74 -19.70
N SER A 2 20.89 -42.66 -20.55
CA SER A 2 19.47 -42.85 -20.89
C SER A 2 18.90 -43.95 -20.00
N SER A 3 17.74 -43.71 -19.37
CA SER A 3 17.08 -44.70 -18.53
C SER A 3 16.31 -45.73 -19.38
N ASN A 4 15.88 -46.84 -18.78
CA ASN A 4 15.15 -47.92 -19.46
C ASN A 4 13.82 -47.47 -20.09
N VAL A 5 13.31 -46.30 -19.70
CA VAL A 5 12.09 -45.70 -20.25
C VAL A 5 12.36 -44.57 -21.23
N GLY A 6 13.61 -44.34 -21.64
CA GLY A 6 13.98 -43.29 -22.59
C GLY A 6 14.45 -41.99 -21.93
N SER A 7 14.48 -40.92 -22.72
CA SER A 7 15.00 -39.61 -22.32
C SER A 7 14.02 -38.88 -21.40
N ARG A 8 14.55 -38.42 -20.25
CA ARG A 8 13.81 -37.76 -19.16
C ARG A 8 12.95 -36.57 -19.62
N ASN A 9 13.39 -35.88 -20.68
CA ASN A 9 12.70 -34.75 -21.32
C ASN A 9 11.29 -35.08 -21.87
N ILE A 10 10.98 -36.36 -22.10
CA ILE A 10 9.69 -36.81 -22.67
C ILE A 10 8.62 -36.94 -21.57
N TYR A 11 9.03 -37.21 -20.32
CA TYR A 11 8.11 -37.50 -19.21
C TYR A 11 7.99 -36.36 -18.19
N GLU A 12 8.98 -35.46 -18.13
CA GLU A 12 8.89 -34.28 -17.28
C GLU A 12 8.01 -33.21 -17.94
N ALA A 13 6.75 -33.10 -17.51
CA ALA A 13 5.82 -32.05 -17.91
C ALA A 13 5.38 -31.21 -16.70
N GLY A 14 5.30 -29.89 -16.92
CA GLY A 14 4.73 -28.91 -15.99
C GLY A 14 5.43 -28.87 -14.63
N ASP A 15 4.77 -29.44 -13.62
CA ASP A 15 5.10 -29.32 -12.20
C ASP A 15 6.31 -30.19 -11.75
N GLN A 16 6.76 -31.11 -12.60
CA GLN A 16 7.91 -31.99 -12.29
C GLN A 16 9.26 -31.39 -12.68
N ARG A 17 9.28 -30.24 -13.36
CA ARG A 17 10.52 -29.57 -13.77
C ARG A 17 11.00 -28.64 -12.67
N ASN A 18 12.19 -28.92 -12.13
CA ASN A 18 12.90 -27.97 -11.28
C ASN A 18 13.50 -26.88 -12.18
N TYR A 19 13.04 -25.63 -12.04
CA TYR A 19 13.59 -24.47 -12.75
C TYR A 19 15.04 -24.24 -12.32
N ALA A 20 15.87 -23.77 -13.27
CA ALA A 20 17.24 -23.40 -12.93
C ALA A 20 17.23 -22.15 -12.05
N GLN A 21 18.18 -22.04 -11.12
CA GLN A 21 18.24 -20.92 -10.17
C GLN A 21 18.45 -19.56 -10.87
N SER A 22 19.01 -19.57 -12.08
CA SER A 22 19.10 -18.40 -12.98
C SER A 22 17.75 -17.95 -13.53
N GLU A 23 16.78 -18.85 -13.70
CA GLU A 23 15.41 -18.54 -14.15
C GLU A 23 14.54 -18.07 -12.99
N LEU A 24 14.86 -18.49 -11.75
CA LEU A 24 14.20 -18.00 -10.54
C LEU A 24 14.65 -16.59 -10.14
N ASN A 25 15.90 -16.22 -10.45
CA ASN A 25 16.52 -14.95 -10.08
C ASN A 25 16.31 -13.82 -11.11
N THR A 26 15.43 -13.96 -12.10
CA THR A 26 15.20 -12.92 -13.12
C THR A 26 14.42 -11.69 -12.61
N GLY A 27 14.37 -11.46 -11.30
CA GLY A 27 13.98 -10.18 -10.70
C GLY A 27 12.50 -9.80 -10.77
N ALA A 28 11.64 -10.61 -11.39
CA ALA A 28 10.20 -10.43 -11.29
C ALA A 28 9.76 -11.06 -9.97
N GLU A 29 9.37 -10.24 -9.01
CA GLU A 29 8.60 -10.68 -7.86
C GLU A 29 7.23 -11.17 -8.37
N ARG A 30 7.21 -12.36 -8.97
CA ARG A 30 6.04 -12.95 -9.64
C ARG A 30 4.82 -13.09 -8.74
N PHE A 31 5.01 -12.99 -7.43
CA PHE A 31 3.98 -13.05 -6.41
C PHE A 31 3.57 -11.68 -5.87
N HIS A 32 4.36 -10.62 -6.11
CA HIS A 32 4.10 -9.26 -5.64
C HIS A 32 3.69 -8.29 -6.76
N GLU A 33 3.93 -8.62 -8.03
CA GLU A 33 3.60 -7.77 -9.17
C GLU A 33 2.30 -8.20 -9.87
N GLY A 34 1.26 -7.36 -9.79
CA GLY A 34 0.06 -7.48 -10.62
C GLY A 34 0.34 -7.09 -12.07
N GLN A 35 -0.44 -7.61 -13.01
CA GLN A 35 -0.30 -7.24 -14.42
C GLN A 35 -0.43 -5.71 -14.59
N VAL A 36 0.46 -5.12 -15.38
CA VAL A 36 0.45 -3.68 -15.66
C VAL A 36 -0.93 -3.31 -16.21
N HIS A 37 -1.61 -2.35 -15.58
CA HIS A 37 -2.98 -1.87 -15.87
C HIS A 37 -4.14 -2.65 -15.21
N SER A 38 -3.90 -3.69 -14.41
CA SER A 38 -4.97 -4.41 -13.67
C SER A 38 -5.77 -3.53 -12.69
N HIS A 39 -5.30 -2.32 -12.39
CA HIS A 39 -5.96 -1.37 -11.49
C HIS A 39 -6.72 -0.26 -12.23
N GLN A 40 -6.71 -0.24 -13.57
CA GLN A 40 -7.40 0.81 -14.33
C GLN A 40 -8.89 0.55 -14.35
N ALA A 41 -9.64 1.37 -13.61
CA ALA A 41 -11.08 1.24 -13.50
C ALA A 41 -11.84 1.46 -14.81
N LEU A 42 -11.21 2.15 -15.76
CA LEU A 42 -11.71 2.45 -17.10
C LEU A 42 -10.89 1.72 -18.18
N ASP A 43 -10.31 0.57 -17.85
CA ASP A 43 -9.61 -0.22 -18.86
C ASP A 43 -10.57 -0.58 -20.01
N SER A 44 -10.08 -0.34 -21.22
CA SER A 44 -10.72 -0.74 -22.47
C SER A 44 -10.93 -2.25 -22.58
N LYS A 45 -10.08 -3.05 -21.93
CA LYS A 45 -10.14 -4.52 -21.89
C LYS A 45 -10.98 -5.06 -20.74
N ASP A 46 -11.52 -4.19 -19.89
CA ASP A 46 -12.39 -4.58 -18.80
C ASP A 46 -13.78 -4.95 -19.34
N GLU A 47 -14.16 -6.21 -19.16
CA GLU A 47 -15.41 -6.83 -19.62
C GLU A 47 -16.64 -6.40 -18.81
N ARG A 48 -16.47 -5.59 -17.75
CA ARG A 48 -17.61 -5.02 -17.00
C ARG A 48 -18.45 -4.11 -17.89
N SER A 49 -19.77 -4.15 -17.72
CA SER A 49 -20.68 -3.24 -18.42
C SER A 49 -20.43 -1.77 -18.03
N ILE A 50 -20.75 -0.83 -18.93
CA ILE A 50 -20.58 0.62 -18.71
C ILE A 50 -21.31 1.07 -17.43
N ALA A 51 -22.51 0.54 -17.17
CA ALA A 51 -23.27 0.83 -15.96
C ALA A 51 -22.53 0.39 -14.68
N ASN A 52 -21.88 -0.78 -14.70
CA ASN A 52 -21.12 -1.29 -13.57
C ASN A 52 -19.82 -0.51 -13.34
N LYS A 53 -19.15 -0.08 -14.42
CA LYS A 53 -17.97 0.81 -14.32
C LYS A 53 -18.35 2.14 -13.67
N LEU A 54 -19.46 2.75 -14.10
CA LEU A 54 -19.94 4.01 -13.56
C LEU A 54 -20.32 3.90 -12.07
N ALA A 55 -21.11 2.89 -11.70
CA ALA A 55 -21.50 2.66 -10.31
C ALA A 55 -20.29 2.43 -9.38
N ARG A 56 -19.23 1.78 -9.87
CA ARG A 56 -17.99 1.58 -9.12
C ARG A 56 -17.20 2.88 -8.93
N GLU A 57 -17.14 3.75 -9.94
CA GLU A 57 -16.49 5.05 -9.82
C GLU A 57 -17.27 6.00 -8.89
N GLU A 58 -18.60 5.98 -8.93
CA GLU A 58 -19.43 6.74 -7.98
C GLU A 58 -19.17 6.31 -6.54
N LYS A 59 -19.10 5.01 -6.26
CA LYS A 59 -18.74 4.50 -4.94
C LYS A 59 -17.33 4.93 -4.53
N ARG A 60 -16.35 4.86 -5.45
CA ARG A 60 -14.96 5.24 -5.16
C ARG A 60 -14.81 6.72 -4.78
N LYS A 61 -15.65 7.62 -5.31
CA LYS A 61 -15.64 9.05 -4.91
C LYS A 61 -15.98 9.24 -3.43
N HIS A 62 -16.72 8.32 -2.83
CA HIS A 62 -17.16 8.37 -1.44
C HIS A 62 -16.36 7.45 -0.52
N GLU A 63 -15.49 6.59 -1.08
CA GLU A 63 -14.61 5.75 -0.29
C GLU A 63 -13.40 6.56 0.21
N PRO A 64 -13.07 6.47 1.51
CA PRO A 64 -11.83 7.04 1.99
C PRO A 64 -10.67 6.32 1.31
N VAL A 65 -9.74 7.08 0.75
CA VAL A 65 -8.49 6.52 0.22
C VAL A 65 -7.82 5.75 1.35
N PRO A 66 -7.44 4.47 1.16
CA PRO A 66 -6.73 3.73 2.18
C PRO A 66 -5.44 4.49 2.50
N LYS A 67 -5.36 4.99 3.73
CA LYS A 67 -4.19 5.71 4.21
C LYS A 67 -3.11 4.71 4.55
N ASP A 68 -1.90 4.97 4.10
CA ASP A 68 -0.76 4.15 4.47
C ASP A 68 -0.49 4.24 5.97
N ILE A 69 0.15 3.21 6.52
CA ILE A 69 0.51 3.16 7.94
C ILE A 69 1.32 4.38 8.39
N GLU A 70 2.18 4.90 7.52
CA GLU A 70 2.99 6.09 7.78
C GLU A 70 2.14 7.37 7.81
N GLN A 71 1.14 7.48 6.93
CA GLN A 71 0.20 8.60 6.95
C GLN A 71 -0.62 8.61 8.24
N ILE A 72 -1.07 7.43 8.68
CA ILE A 72 -1.79 7.28 9.95
C ILE A 72 -0.91 7.70 11.14
N GLN A 73 0.38 7.38 11.10
CA GLN A 73 1.34 7.80 12.14
C GLN A 73 1.56 9.32 12.12
N TYR A 74 1.76 9.91 10.93
CA TYR A 74 1.96 11.35 10.75
C TYR A 74 0.75 12.19 11.19
N GLU A 75 -0.47 11.69 10.94
CA GLU A 75 -1.70 12.33 11.40
C GLU A 75 -1.81 12.38 12.93
N LYS A 76 -1.24 11.39 13.63
CA LYS A 76 -1.22 11.37 15.09
C LYS A 76 -0.14 12.29 15.65
N ASP A 77 1.09 12.17 15.15
CA ASP A 77 2.22 12.99 15.57
C ASP A 77 3.21 13.08 14.40
N ALA A 78 3.56 14.31 14.06
CA ALA A 78 4.41 14.61 12.91
C ALA A 78 5.84 14.02 13.05
N THR A 79 6.28 13.73 14.28
CA THR A 79 7.61 13.18 14.59
C THR A 79 7.66 11.66 14.60
N LEU A 80 6.51 10.97 14.64
CA LEU A 80 6.45 9.51 14.77
C LEU A 80 7.07 8.75 13.58
N PRO A 81 6.85 9.13 12.31
CA PRO A 81 7.45 8.41 11.20
C PRO A 81 8.98 8.39 11.29
N ALA A 82 9.59 9.53 11.62
CA ALA A 82 11.05 9.62 11.77
C ALA A 82 11.56 8.75 12.93
N ARG A 83 10.90 8.83 14.09
CA ARG A 83 11.25 8.03 15.27
C ARG A 83 11.04 6.54 15.05
N ALA A 84 9.99 6.14 14.35
CA ALA A 84 9.70 4.74 14.01
C ALA A 84 10.82 4.14 13.15
N HIS A 85 11.41 4.95 12.27
CA HIS A 85 12.56 4.58 11.44
C HIS A 85 13.92 4.77 12.16
N GLY A 86 13.93 5.16 13.43
CA GLY A 86 15.16 5.37 14.23
C GLY A 86 15.95 6.64 13.89
N ASN A 87 15.34 7.57 13.15
CA ASN A 87 15.95 8.82 12.75
C ASN A 87 15.51 9.98 13.66
N GLU A 88 16.32 11.03 13.71
CA GLU A 88 15.92 12.28 14.34
C GLU A 88 14.84 12.97 13.49
N PRO A 89 13.74 13.46 14.09
CA PRO A 89 12.71 14.20 13.37
C PRO A 89 13.28 15.49 12.79
N SER A 90 12.73 15.92 11.65
CA SER A 90 13.14 17.18 11.05
C SER A 90 12.70 18.36 11.91
N ARG A 91 13.43 19.46 11.85
CA ARG A 91 13.08 20.71 12.54
C ARG A 91 11.67 21.20 12.20
N GLY A 92 11.19 20.93 10.98
CA GLY A 92 9.82 21.23 10.57
C GLY A 92 8.78 20.35 11.26
N ALA A 93 9.03 19.03 11.33
CA ALA A 93 8.14 18.10 12.02
C ALA A 93 8.04 18.40 13.52
N GLU A 94 9.13 18.83 14.15
CA GLU A 94 9.12 19.27 15.55
C GLU A 94 8.26 20.53 15.77
N LEU A 95 8.39 21.52 14.88
CA LEU A 95 7.59 22.75 14.94
C LEU A 95 6.10 22.48 14.70
N ASP A 96 5.78 21.62 13.73
CA ASP A 96 4.40 21.22 13.44
C ASP A 96 3.77 20.52 14.65
N GLN A 97 4.54 19.67 15.35
CA GLN A 97 4.07 19.00 16.56
C GLN A 97 3.88 19.99 17.73
N GLN A 98 4.81 20.93 17.92
CA GLN A 98 4.69 21.98 18.94
C GLN A 98 3.46 22.86 18.69
N LEU A 99 3.21 23.26 17.44
CA LEU A 99 2.06 24.09 17.10
C LEU A 99 0.74 23.37 17.39
N ARG A 100 0.65 22.07 17.06
CA ARG A 100 -0.53 21.23 17.41
C ARG A 100 -0.76 21.18 18.92
N GLU A 101 0.30 20.98 19.70
CA GLU A 101 0.21 20.91 21.16
C GLU A 101 -0.21 22.25 21.78
N GLU A 102 0.34 23.36 21.28
CA GLU A 102 -0.05 24.72 21.69
C GLU A 102 -1.51 25.00 21.36
N ASP A 103 -1.95 24.67 20.13
CA ASP A 103 -3.34 24.83 19.70
C ASP A 103 -4.30 24.00 20.55
N GLU A 104 -3.98 22.74 20.84
CA GLU A 104 -4.78 21.89 21.73
C GLU A 104 -4.87 22.46 23.16
N GLN A 105 -3.77 22.97 23.70
CA GLN A 105 -3.76 23.62 25.01
C GLN A 105 -4.61 24.89 25.01
N MET A 106 -4.53 25.69 23.96
CA MET A 106 -5.35 26.89 23.79
C MET A 106 -6.83 26.53 23.64
N LEU A 107 -7.15 25.46 22.92
CA LEU A 107 -8.52 24.98 22.74
C LEU A 107 -9.10 24.44 24.06
N LYS A 108 -8.28 23.76 24.87
CA LYS A 108 -8.65 23.35 26.24
C LYS A 108 -8.90 24.55 27.16
N LYS A 109 -8.02 25.56 27.12
CA LYS A 109 -8.18 26.82 27.87
C LYS A 109 -9.43 27.58 27.43
N LYS A 110 -9.72 27.62 26.12
CA LYS A 110 -10.91 28.25 25.54
C LYS A 110 -12.19 27.48 25.84
N GLY A 111 -12.18 26.15 25.80
CA GLY A 111 -13.31 25.30 26.18
C GLY A 111 -13.68 25.45 27.66
N ALA A 112 -12.69 25.69 28.52
CA ALA A 112 -12.91 26.07 29.92
C ALA A 112 -13.44 27.52 30.07
N TRP A 113 -13.21 28.38 29.08
CA TRP A 113 -13.76 29.74 29.00
C TRP A 113 -15.13 29.72 28.31
N GLY A 114 -16.15 29.21 29.02
CA GLY A 114 -17.53 29.24 28.50
C GLY A 114 -18.48 28.19 29.06
N SER A 115 -17.97 27.10 29.64
CA SER A 115 -18.81 26.12 30.35
C SER A 115 -19.04 26.55 31.82
N LYS A 116 -19.79 27.64 32.02
CA LYS A 116 -20.50 27.90 33.28
C LYS A 116 -21.99 27.84 32.97
N GLN A 117 -22.62 26.73 33.38
CA GLN A 117 -24.05 26.50 33.57
C GLN A 117 -24.99 26.79 32.38
#